data_AF-A0A8J7VCF3-F1
#
_entry.id   AF-A0A8J7VCF3-F1
#
_cell.length_a   1.000
_cell.length_b   1.000
_cell.length_c   1.000
_cell.angle_alpha   90.00
_cell.angle_beta   90.00
_cell.angle_gamma   90.00
#
_symmetry.space_group_name_H-M   'P 1'
#
loop_
_entity.id
_entity.type
_entity.pdbx_description
1 polymer ?
#
loop_
_entity_poly.entity_id
_entity_poly.type
_entity_poly.pdbx_seq_one_letter_code
_entity_poly.pdbx_strand_id
1 'polypeptide(L)'
;MKFTPSLSATALGLALLVSVSAQSSDPIKFELPQIGSSPATAPATTAPAAGQPAATPAAPAIKYTEAQMMEVYGFMLGDRLNLRPLEFTQAQVESIGRGLIMAVNGQQPNYDAQQIMPQLQELIQKKQQAFLLKVRNHNLSETAKFFTALKENTAVKELEGSNGLRYEVLKAGTGAVPKAGQVVTMHFTGGFINGQVFESTLRAPEGKTPEPVDVLIQQGALIDGMATALLKMPVGSKWRIYIPPHLAYGDDGMAQIGIPPAATLIFEIETFGVKDAPKEATEAKK
;
A
#
# COMPACT_ATOMS: atom_id res chain seq x y z
N MET A 1 41.98 38.99 0.13
CA MET A 1 41.05 39.69 1.05
C MET A 1 40.18 38.65 1.73
N LYS A 2 40.24 38.62 3.06
CA LYS A 2 39.43 37.77 3.96
C LYS A 2 38.12 38.51 4.22
N PHE A 3 36.97 37.85 4.12
CA PHE A 3 35.72 38.30 4.75
C PHE A 3 34.87 37.09 5.13
N THR A 4 34.95 36.75 6.42
CA THR A 4 33.90 36.07 7.18
C THR A 4 32.85 37.09 7.62
N PRO A 5 31.57 36.70 7.71
CA PRO A 5 30.68 37.26 8.73
C PRO A 5 30.12 36.16 9.64
N SER A 6 30.07 36.50 10.93
CA SER A 6 29.57 35.71 12.04
C SER A 6 28.06 35.86 12.26
N LEU A 7 27.46 34.78 12.77
CA LEU A 7 26.37 34.70 13.76
C LEU A 7 25.20 35.70 13.71
N SER A 8 23.99 35.16 13.64
CA SER A 8 23.00 35.34 14.71
C SER A 8 21.97 34.20 14.71
N ALA A 9 21.89 33.52 15.84
CA ALA A 9 20.83 32.58 16.18
C ALA A 9 19.60 33.38 16.62
N THR A 10 18.41 33.05 16.11
CA THR A 10 17.16 33.40 16.81
C THR A 10 16.03 32.43 16.43
N ALA A 11 15.50 31.80 17.48
CA ALA A 11 14.12 31.37 17.74
C ALA A 11 13.33 30.58 16.68
N LEU A 12 13.02 29.34 17.10
CA LEU A 12 11.73 28.66 17.04
C LEU A 12 10.56 29.49 16.43
N GLY A 13 10.04 28.98 15.32
CA GLY A 13 8.71 29.29 14.81
C GLY A 13 8.01 27.99 14.42
N LEU A 14 7.40 27.34 15.42
CA LEU A 14 6.53 26.18 15.25
C LEU A 14 5.23 26.66 14.58
N ALA A 15 5.14 26.56 13.25
CA ALA A 15 3.89 26.80 12.53
C ALA A 15 3.08 25.50 12.47
N LEU A 16 2.22 25.30 13.47
CA LEU A 16 1.08 24.39 13.38
C LEU A 16 0.06 25.02 12.43
N LEU A 17 0.01 24.58 11.17
CA LEU A 17 -1.16 24.78 10.33
C LEU A 17 -2.01 23.52 10.38
N VAL A 18 -3.01 23.58 11.26
CA VAL A 18 -4.19 22.71 11.20
C VAL A 18 -5.07 23.25 10.09
N SER A 19 -4.89 22.73 8.88
CA SER A 19 -5.92 22.83 7.85
C SER A 19 -6.80 21.60 7.97
N VAL A 20 -7.90 21.73 8.71
CA VAL A 20 -9.05 20.86 8.53
C VAL A 20 -9.58 21.14 7.12
N SER A 21 -9.37 20.19 6.23
CA SER A 21 -10.20 20.00 5.05
C SER A 21 -10.72 18.58 5.15
N ALA A 22 -12.01 18.46 5.45
CA ALA A 22 -12.71 17.21 5.32
C ALA A 22 -12.72 16.85 3.82
N GLN A 23 -11.71 16.12 3.37
CA GLN A 23 -11.73 15.46 2.07
C GLN A 23 -12.51 14.16 2.21
N SER A 24 -13.82 14.22 1.97
CA SER A 24 -14.57 13.05 1.55
C SER A 24 -14.21 12.75 0.09
N SER A 25 -13.02 12.19 -0.15
CA SER A 25 -12.88 11.25 -1.25
C SER A 25 -13.47 9.95 -0.72
N ASP A 26 -14.64 9.53 -1.21
CA ASP A 26 -15.19 8.22 -0.87
C ASP A 26 -14.06 7.18 -0.99
N PRO A 27 -13.81 6.35 0.04
CA PRO A 27 -12.76 5.35 -0.05
C PRO A 27 -13.07 4.47 -1.27
N ILE A 28 -12.10 4.32 -2.18
CA ILE A 28 -12.26 3.42 -3.33
C ILE A 28 -12.52 2.03 -2.76
N LYS A 29 -13.78 1.59 -2.82
CA LYS A 29 -14.24 0.34 -2.21
C LYS A 29 -13.83 -0.81 -3.11
N PHE A 30 -12.95 -1.66 -2.58
CA PHE A 30 -12.70 -2.98 -3.15
C PHE A 30 -13.79 -3.91 -2.61
N GLU A 31 -14.90 -4.05 -3.32
CA GLU A 31 -15.96 -5.01 -2.94
C GLU A 31 -15.51 -6.42 -3.32
N LEU A 32 -14.64 -7.02 -2.51
CA LEU A 32 -14.28 -8.42 -2.66
C LEU A 32 -15.54 -9.29 -2.56
N PRO A 33 -15.64 -10.40 -3.32
CA PRO A 33 -16.68 -11.38 -3.10
C PRO A 33 -16.72 -11.74 -1.61
N GLN A 34 -17.92 -11.82 -1.02
CA GLN A 34 -18.10 -12.04 0.41
C GLN A 34 -17.64 -13.44 0.82
N ILE A 35 -16.33 -13.62 1.00
CA ILE A 35 -15.72 -14.82 1.57
C ILE A 35 -15.53 -14.59 3.06
N GLY A 36 -16.57 -14.94 3.83
CA GLY A 36 -16.53 -15.07 5.28
C GLY A 36 -16.40 -13.77 6.05
N SER A 37 -17.52 -13.08 6.27
CA SER A 37 -17.73 -12.21 7.44
C SER A 37 -19.21 -12.17 7.81
N SER A 38 -19.47 -12.31 9.11
CA SER A 38 -20.79 -12.25 9.76
C SER A 38 -21.56 -10.97 9.39
N PRO A 39 -22.91 -10.97 9.45
CA PRO A 39 -23.72 -10.06 8.67
C PRO A 39 -23.66 -8.63 9.20
N ALA A 40 -23.37 -7.70 8.28
CA ALA A 40 -23.72 -6.31 8.42
C ALA A 40 -25.24 -6.18 8.47
N THR A 41 -25.73 -5.51 9.51
CA THR A 41 -27.13 -5.20 9.74
C THR A 41 -27.68 -4.31 8.62
N ALA A 42 -28.90 -4.64 8.19
CA ALA A 42 -29.68 -4.00 7.13
C ALA A 42 -29.97 -2.49 7.38
N PRO A 43 -30.40 -1.73 6.35
CA PRO A 43 -30.42 -0.28 6.36
C PRO A 43 -31.65 0.27 7.10
N ALA A 44 -31.43 1.33 7.87
CA ALA A 44 -32.51 2.08 8.51
C ALA A 44 -33.10 3.13 7.54
N THR A 45 -34.41 3.05 7.46
CA THR A 45 -35.44 3.86 6.82
C THR A 45 -35.19 5.38 6.82
N THR A 46 -35.54 6.00 5.69
CA THR A 46 -35.70 7.45 5.50
C THR A 46 -36.76 8.04 6.46
N ALA A 47 -36.40 9.11 7.17
CA ALA A 47 -37.32 10.02 7.85
C ALA A 47 -36.96 11.49 7.51
N PRO A 48 -37.93 12.42 7.53
CA PRO A 48 -37.85 13.69 6.80
C PRO A 48 -37.08 14.79 7.54
N ALA A 49 -36.62 15.76 6.75
CA ALA A 49 -35.89 16.95 7.19
C ALA A 49 -36.63 17.72 8.30
N ALA A 50 -36.01 17.82 9.47
CA ALA A 50 -36.43 18.70 10.55
C ALA A 50 -35.20 19.35 11.17
N GLY A 51 -35.16 20.70 11.12
CA GLY A 51 -34.45 21.63 11.99
C GLY A 51 -32.93 21.42 12.20
N GLN A 52 -32.12 22.43 11.86
CA GLN A 52 -30.75 22.52 12.35
C GLN A 52 -30.69 22.23 13.86
N PRO A 53 -29.95 21.20 14.32
CA PRO A 53 -29.73 21.00 15.74
C PRO A 53 -28.92 22.17 16.27
N ALA A 54 -29.44 22.80 17.32
CA ALA A 54 -28.72 23.81 18.09
C ALA A 54 -27.34 23.26 18.49
N ALA A 55 -26.31 24.10 18.34
CA ALA A 55 -24.93 23.75 18.65
C ALA A 55 -24.84 23.10 20.03
N THR A 56 -24.43 21.83 20.06
CA THR A 56 -24.10 21.13 21.30
C THR A 56 -23.01 21.93 22.02
N PRO A 57 -23.12 22.19 23.33
CA PRO A 57 -22.05 22.84 24.09
C PRO A 57 -20.73 22.11 23.83
N ALA A 58 -19.70 22.85 23.42
CA ALA A 58 -18.38 22.29 23.20
C ALA A 58 -17.95 21.56 24.48
N ALA A 59 -17.64 20.26 24.35
CA ALA A 59 -17.08 19.48 25.45
C ALA A 59 -15.84 20.22 26.00
N PRO A 60 -15.63 20.26 27.33
CA PRO A 60 -14.49 20.95 27.91
C PRO A 60 -13.19 20.46 27.29
N ALA A 61 -12.34 21.39 26.88
CA ALA A 61 -11.06 21.07 26.26
C ALA A 61 -10.20 20.24 27.24
N ILE A 62 -9.94 18.99 26.89
CA ILE A 62 -9.05 18.11 27.67
C ILE A 62 -7.66 18.73 27.62
N LYS A 63 -7.10 19.03 28.79
CA LYS A 63 -5.71 19.50 28.94
C LYS A 63 -4.82 18.34 29.33
N TYR A 64 -3.66 18.24 28.68
CA TYR A 64 -2.66 17.21 28.95
C TYR A 64 -1.47 17.81 29.70
N THR A 65 -0.81 17.00 30.54
CA THR A 65 0.43 17.40 31.22
C THR A 65 1.58 17.44 30.22
N GLU A 66 2.63 18.20 30.55
CA GLU A 66 3.87 18.21 29.75
C GLU A 66 4.47 16.81 29.63
N ALA A 67 4.43 16.01 30.70
CA ALA A 67 4.87 14.62 30.68
C ALA A 67 4.08 13.78 29.66
N GLN A 68 2.75 13.90 29.62
CA GLN A 68 1.92 13.20 28.63
C GLN A 68 2.25 13.64 27.19
N MET A 69 2.52 14.93 26.98
CA MET A 69 2.95 15.42 25.66
C MET A 69 4.30 14.82 25.24
N MET A 70 5.25 14.69 26.18
CA MET A 70 6.55 14.08 25.93
C MET A 70 6.46 12.56 25.71
N GLU A 71 5.55 11.86 26.40
CA GLU A 71 5.26 10.44 26.15
C GLU A 71 4.76 10.22 24.72
N VAL A 72 3.82 11.06 24.25
CA VAL A 72 3.32 11.01 22.86
C VAL A 72 4.43 11.33 21.86
N TYR A 73 5.29 12.30 22.15
CA TYR A 73 6.45 12.60 21.30
C TYR A 73 7.39 11.39 21.19
N GLY A 74 7.68 10.71 22.30
CA GLY A 74 8.46 9.46 22.32
C GLY A 74 7.80 8.33 21.53
N PHE A 75 6.48 8.16 21.68
CA PHE A 75 5.70 7.20 20.89
C PHE A 75 5.82 7.49 19.39
N MET A 76 5.66 8.75 18.96
CA MET A 76 5.79 9.15 17.56
C MET A 76 7.18 8.89 16.98
N LEU A 77 8.25 9.08 17.78
CA LEU A 77 9.60 8.74 17.36
C LEU A 77 9.77 7.23 17.16
N GLY A 78 9.27 6.42 18.11
CA GLY A 78 9.32 4.97 18.01
C GLY A 78 8.53 4.42 16.82
N ASP A 79 7.34 4.97 16.58
CA ASP A 79 6.49 4.59 15.44
C ASP A 79 7.13 4.96 14.10
N ARG A 80 7.71 6.17 13.99
CA ARG A 80 8.42 6.62 12.78
C ARG A 80 9.60 5.71 12.41
N LEU A 81 10.29 5.14 13.39
CA LEU A 81 11.40 4.21 13.15
C LEU A 81 10.90 2.81 12.74
N ASN A 82 9.59 2.54 12.83
CA ASN A 82 8.94 1.29 12.46
C ASN A 82 9.70 0.04 12.96
N LEU A 83 10.08 0.05 14.25
CA LEU A 83 10.89 -1.00 14.88
C LEU A 83 10.06 -2.19 15.37
N ARG A 84 8.75 -2.00 15.51
CA ARG A 84 7.81 -3.03 15.99
C ARG A 84 7.91 -4.36 15.22
N PRO A 85 8.05 -4.38 13.88
CA PRO A 85 8.20 -5.61 13.11
C PRO A 85 9.46 -6.45 13.44
N LEU A 86 10.49 -5.83 14.04
CA LEU A 86 11.75 -6.52 14.37
C LEU A 86 11.70 -7.29 15.70
N GLU A 87 10.56 -7.22 16.41
CA GLU A 87 10.26 -8.01 17.61
C GLU A 87 11.43 -8.01 18.61
N PHE A 88 11.83 -6.80 19.03
CA PHE A 88 12.86 -6.64 20.06
C PHE A 88 12.38 -7.23 21.39
N THR A 89 13.27 -7.88 22.13
CA THR A 89 12.98 -8.29 23.50
C THR A 89 12.84 -7.07 24.40
N GLN A 90 12.17 -7.20 25.54
CA GLN A 90 12.04 -6.10 26.49
C GLN A 90 13.42 -5.52 26.89
N ALA A 91 14.41 -6.38 27.15
CA ALA A 91 15.79 -5.95 27.44
C ALA A 91 16.44 -5.18 26.27
N GLN A 92 16.15 -5.54 25.01
CA GLN A 92 16.63 -4.81 23.84
C GLN A 92 15.94 -3.44 23.73
N VAL A 93 14.63 -3.36 23.98
CA VAL A 93 13.88 -2.09 24.01
C VAL A 93 14.44 -1.16 25.09
N GLU A 94 14.69 -1.67 26.29
CA GLU A 94 15.34 -0.91 27.37
C GLU A 94 16.74 -0.43 26.97
N SER A 95 17.50 -1.24 26.23
CA SER A 95 18.83 -0.87 25.74
C SER A 95 18.79 0.23 24.68
N ILE A 96 17.82 0.16 23.76
CA ILE A 96 17.53 1.22 22.78
C ILE A 96 17.15 2.52 23.51
N GLY A 97 16.27 2.41 24.52
CA GLY A 97 15.87 3.55 25.36
C GLY A 97 17.04 4.22 26.07
N ARG A 98 17.96 3.44 26.65
CA ARG A 98 19.20 3.98 27.23
C ARG A 98 20.06 4.68 26.18
N GLY A 99 20.18 4.13 24.97
CA GLY A 99 20.87 4.76 23.85
C GLY A 99 20.28 6.13 23.48
N LEU A 100 18.96 6.23 23.42
CA LEU A 100 18.26 7.49 23.16
C LEU A 100 18.49 8.52 24.28
N ILE A 101 18.41 8.10 25.54
CA ILE A 101 18.68 8.95 26.71
C ILE A 101 20.12 9.49 26.65
N MET A 102 21.10 8.65 26.35
CA MET A 102 22.49 9.08 26.20
C MET A 102 22.62 10.14 25.10
N ALA A 103 22.04 9.88 23.92
CA ALA A 103 22.10 10.81 22.79
C ALA A 103 21.48 12.17 23.10
N VAL A 104 20.30 12.20 23.74
CA VAL A 104 19.62 13.45 24.14
C VAL A 104 20.45 14.23 25.17
N ASN A 105 21.13 13.53 26.08
CA ASN A 105 21.96 14.14 27.12
C ASN A 105 23.40 14.46 26.66
N GLY A 106 23.73 14.23 25.39
CA GLY A 106 25.09 14.41 24.86
C GLY A 106 26.12 13.44 25.46
N GLN A 107 25.67 12.34 26.07
CA GLN A 107 26.52 11.29 26.63
C GLN A 107 26.97 10.34 25.52
N GLN A 108 28.23 9.91 25.60
CA GLN A 108 28.77 8.87 24.72
C GLN A 108 28.75 7.52 25.43
N PRO A 109 28.58 6.40 24.70
CA PRO A 109 28.80 5.08 25.26
C PRO A 109 30.22 4.94 25.83
N ASN A 110 30.40 4.11 26.85
CA ASN A 110 31.70 3.82 27.47
C ASN A 110 32.53 2.78 26.68
N TYR A 111 32.20 2.56 25.41
CA TYR A 111 32.82 1.62 24.50
C TYR A 111 32.88 2.21 23.08
N ASP A 112 33.75 1.66 22.22
CA ASP A 112 33.88 2.11 20.84
C ASP A 112 32.68 1.66 19.99
N ALA A 113 31.80 2.60 19.68
CA ALA A 113 30.63 2.34 18.85
C ALA A 113 31.01 1.83 17.45
N GLN A 114 32.15 2.26 16.88
CA GLN A 114 32.56 1.85 15.52
C GLN A 114 32.85 0.34 15.44
N GLN A 115 33.36 -0.24 16.53
CA GLN A 115 33.63 -1.70 16.60
C GLN A 115 32.35 -2.53 16.72
N ILE A 116 31.27 -1.93 17.24
CA ILE A 116 29.97 -2.59 17.41
C ILE A 116 29.14 -2.53 16.13
N MET A 117 29.33 -1.50 15.30
CA MET A 117 28.51 -1.27 14.11
C MET A 117 28.35 -2.50 13.20
N PRO A 118 29.41 -3.27 12.87
CA PRO A 118 29.25 -4.47 12.04
C PRO A 118 28.38 -5.55 12.70
N GLN A 119 28.55 -5.78 14.00
CA GLN A 119 27.76 -6.76 14.76
C GLN A 119 26.29 -6.31 14.92
N LEU A 120 26.09 -5.00 15.10
CA LEU A 120 24.76 -4.41 15.12
C LEU A 120 24.06 -4.56 13.76
N GLN A 121 24.76 -4.27 12.66
CA GLN A 121 24.23 -4.46 11.31
C GLN A 121 23.82 -5.92 11.08
N GLU A 122 24.66 -6.89 11.44
CA GLU A 122 24.33 -8.31 11.33
C GLU A 122 23.10 -8.70 12.19
N LEU A 123 23.03 -8.21 13.43
CA LEU A 123 21.89 -8.47 14.32
C LEU A 123 20.57 -7.93 13.72
N ILE A 124 20.59 -6.68 13.25
CA ILE A 124 19.41 -6.04 12.65
C ILE A 124 19.03 -6.75 11.34
N GLN A 125 20.01 -7.13 10.52
CA GLN A 125 19.77 -7.88 9.29
C GLN A 125 19.11 -9.24 9.57
N LYS A 126 19.58 -10.00 10.56
CA LYS A 126 18.96 -11.28 10.96
C LYS A 126 17.52 -11.10 11.43
N LYS A 127 17.26 -10.08 12.24
CA LYS A 127 15.89 -9.75 12.68
C LYS A 127 14.99 -9.37 11.49
N GLN A 128 15.49 -8.58 10.55
CA GLN A 128 14.75 -8.22 9.35
C GLN A 128 14.45 -9.44 8.47
N GLN A 129 15.42 -10.33 8.26
CA GLN A 129 15.20 -11.58 7.52
C GLN A 129 14.15 -12.47 8.18
N ALA A 130 14.21 -12.63 9.51
CA ALA A 130 13.23 -13.40 10.27
C ALA A 130 11.81 -12.81 10.12
N PHE A 131 11.69 -11.48 10.17
CA PHE A 131 10.44 -10.78 9.92
C PHE A 131 9.90 -11.04 8.50
N LEU A 132 10.74 -10.88 7.47
CA LEU A 132 10.33 -11.10 6.08
C LEU A 132 9.89 -12.55 5.83
N LEU A 133 10.59 -13.53 6.41
CA LEU A 133 10.18 -14.94 6.35
C LEU A 133 8.83 -15.18 7.04
N LYS A 134 8.59 -14.55 8.18
CA LYS A 134 7.30 -14.62 8.88
C LYS A 134 6.17 -14.05 8.04
N VAL A 135 6.38 -12.87 7.43
CA VAL A 135 5.42 -12.24 6.52
C VAL A 135 5.15 -13.11 5.30
N ARG A 136 6.20 -13.63 4.65
CA ARG A 136 6.08 -14.54 3.51
C ARG A 136 5.23 -15.76 3.85
N ASN A 137 5.56 -16.45 4.94
CA ASN A 137 4.85 -17.67 5.34
C ASN A 137 3.38 -17.38 5.71
N HIS A 138 3.12 -16.25 6.35
CA HIS A 138 1.76 -15.79 6.60
C HIS A 138 1.00 -15.56 5.29
N ASN A 139 1.57 -14.80 4.35
CA ASN A 139 0.94 -14.48 3.09
C ASN A 139 0.74 -15.71 2.19
N LEU A 140 1.65 -16.68 2.19
CA LEU A 140 1.47 -17.96 1.51
C LEU A 140 0.28 -18.74 2.08
N SER A 141 0.13 -18.76 3.41
CA SER A 141 -1.01 -19.39 4.08
C SER A 141 -2.33 -18.71 3.72
N GLU A 142 -2.37 -17.37 3.79
CA GLU A 142 -3.56 -16.61 3.42
C GLU A 142 -3.89 -16.73 1.92
N THR A 143 -2.88 -16.77 1.06
CA THR A 143 -3.03 -17.05 -0.38
C THR A 143 -3.70 -18.40 -0.61
N ALA A 144 -3.21 -19.46 0.05
CA ALA A 144 -3.79 -20.80 -0.10
C ALA A 144 -5.26 -20.86 0.33
N LYS A 145 -5.59 -20.23 1.47
CA LYS A 145 -6.98 -20.11 1.95
C LYS A 145 -7.85 -19.33 0.97
N PHE A 146 -7.36 -18.17 0.53
CA PHE A 146 -8.06 -17.28 -0.38
C PHE A 146 -8.39 -17.95 -1.72
N PHE A 147 -7.40 -18.57 -2.37
CA PHE A 147 -7.61 -19.27 -3.64
C PHE A 147 -8.45 -20.54 -3.50
N THR A 148 -8.45 -21.19 -2.34
CA THR A 148 -9.38 -22.29 -2.04
C THR A 148 -10.80 -21.76 -1.98
N ALA A 149 -11.06 -20.69 -1.21
CA ALA A 149 -12.38 -20.10 -1.10
C ALA A 149 -12.88 -19.51 -2.43
N LEU A 150 -12.00 -18.97 -3.27
CA LEU A 150 -12.35 -18.50 -4.62
C LEU A 150 -12.86 -19.61 -5.55
N LYS A 151 -12.54 -20.89 -5.31
CA LYS A 151 -13.07 -22.01 -6.12
C LYS A 151 -14.57 -22.21 -5.94
N GLU A 152 -15.10 -21.82 -4.79
CA GLU A 152 -16.52 -21.97 -4.47
C GLU A 152 -17.38 -20.87 -5.13
N ASN A 153 -16.76 -19.79 -5.61
CA ASN A 153 -17.47 -18.71 -6.29
C ASN A 153 -17.63 -19.02 -7.78
N THR A 154 -18.87 -19.27 -8.21
CA THR A 154 -19.21 -19.59 -9.61
C THR A 154 -18.99 -18.45 -10.60
N ALA A 155 -18.91 -17.20 -10.13
CA ALA A 155 -18.56 -16.05 -10.96
C ALA A 155 -17.05 -15.98 -11.27
N VAL A 156 -16.23 -16.66 -10.46
CA VAL A 156 -14.76 -16.67 -10.59
C VAL A 156 -14.33 -17.86 -11.43
N LYS A 157 -13.58 -17.59 -12.49
CA LYS A 157 -13.03 -18.59 -13.40
C LYS A 157 -11.51 -18.57 -13.31
N GLU A 158 -10.91 -19.73 -13.49
CA GLU A 158 -9.47 -19.82 -13.72
C GLU A 158 -9.18 -19.53 -15.20
N LEU A 159 -8.18 -18.70 -15.46
CA LEU A 159 -7.77 -18.40 -16.82
C LEU A 159 -6.94 -19.58 -17.35
N GLU A 160 -7.37 -20.19 -18.45
CA GLU A 160 -6.72 -21.38 -19.00
C GLU A 160 -5.25 -21.13 -19.35
N GLY A 161 -4.37 -22.07 -18.97
CA GLY A 161 -2.94 -21.99 -19.24
C GLY A 161 -2.17 -20.94 -18.43
N SER A 162 -2.83 -20.22 -17.52
CA SER A 162 -2.21 -19.16 -16.72
C SER A 162 -1.50 -19.63 -15.45
N ASN A 163 -1.66 -20.92 -15.09
CA ASN A 163 -1.15 -21.50 -13.85
C ASN A 163 -1.68 -20.78 -12.59
N GLY A 164 -3.01 -20.69 -12.46
CA GLY A 164 -3.67 -20.22 -11.24
C GLY A 164 -4.14 -18.76 -11.24
N LEU A 165 -3.97 -18.00 -12.33
CA LEU A 165 -4.62 -16.69 -12.45
C LEU A 165 -6.14 -16.88 -12.52
N ARG A 166 -6.87 -16.14 -11.70
CA ARG A 166 -8.33 -16.19 -11.70
C ARG A 166 -8.92 -14.85 -12.04
N TYR A 167 -10.13 -14.85 -12.59
CA TYR A 167 -10.82 -13.63 -12.96
C TYR A 167 -12.33 -13.77 -12.81
N GLU A 168 -12.98 -12.62 -12.70
CA GLU A 168 -14.42 -12.43 -12.67
C GLU A 168 -14.75 -11.31 -13.66
N VAL A 169 -15.72 -11.55 -14.54
CA VAL A 169 -16.17 -10.54 -15.50
C VAL A 169 -17.26 -9.71 -14.85
N LEU A 170 -16.92 -8.47 -14.47
CA LEU A 170 -17.88 -7.52 -13.88
C LEU A 170 -18.73 -6.83 -14.95
N LYS A 171 -18.13 -6.59 -16.13
CA LYS A 171 -18.80 -6.06 -17.32
C LYS A 171 -18.13 -6.65 -18.56
N ALA A 172 -18.92 -7.24 -19.44
CA ALA A 172 -18.42 -7.75 -20.71
C ALA A 172 -18.26 -6.60 -21.72
N GLY A 173 -17.08 -6.52 -22.32
CA GLY A 173 -16.79 -5.67 -23.48
C GLY A 173 -16.97 -6.44 -24.78
N THR A 174 -17.13 -5.69 -25.87
CA THR A 174 -17.30 -6.23 -27.23
C THR A 174 -16.22 -5.74 -28.20
N GLY A 175 -15.24 -4.99 -27.70
CA GLY A 175 -14.14 -4.47 -28.50
C GLY A 175 -13.09 -5.52 -28.85
N ALA A 176 -12.06 -5.08 -29.57
CA ALA A 176 -10.93 -5.94 -29.92
C ALA A 176 -10.22 -6.48 -28.66
N VAL A 177 -9.75 -7.72 -28.73
CA VAL A 177 -8.88 -8.30 -27.69
C VAL A 177 -7.43 -7.84 -27.96
N PRO A 178 -6.76 -7.20 -26.99
CA PRO A 178 -5.38 -6.74 -27.16
C PRO A 178 -4.39 -7.87 -27.48
N LYS A 179 -3.33 -7.53 -28.21
CA LYS A 179 -2.21 -8.43 -28.55
C LYS A 179 -0.92 -7.97 -27.85
N ALA A 180 0.05 -8.89 -27.75
CA ALA A 180 1.37 -8.56 -27.23
C ALA A 180 2.01 -7.45 -28.09
N GLY A 181 2.69 -6.51 -27.43
CA GLY A 181 3.27 -5.33 -28.06
C GLY A 181 2.28 -4.18 -28.34
N GLN A 182 1.00 -4.33 -28.01
CA GLN A 182 0.03 -3.23 -28.09
C GLN A 182 -0.06 -2.46 -26.78
N VAL A 183 -0.56 -1.22 -26.87
CA VAL A 183 -0.86 -0.34 -25.74
C VAL A 183 -2.34 -0.38 -25.47
N VAL A 184 -2.72 -0.66 -24.22
CA VAL A 184 -4.11 -0.64 -23.76
C VAL A 184 -4.34 0.58 -22.88
N THR A 185 -5.40 1.33 -23.17
CA THR A 185 -5.88 2.43 -22.35
C THR A 185 -6.86 1.88 -21.32
N MET A 186 -6.56 2.04 -20.02
CA MET A 186 -7.37 1.44 -18.96
C MET A 186 -7.41 2.28 -17.68
N HIS A 187 -8.45 2.04 -16.88
CA HIS A 187 -8.43 2.33 -15.45
C HIS A 187 -8.17 1.04 -14.70
N PHE A 188 -7.41 1.14 -13.61
CA PHE A 188 -7.27 0.06 -12.66
C PHE A 188 -7.23 0.54 -11.21
N THR A 189 -7.58 -0.38 -10.32
CA THR A 189 -7.34 -0.31 -8.87
C THR A 189 -6.73 -1.62 -8.41
N GLY A 190 -5.56 -1.56 -7.79
CA GLY A 190 -4.82 -2.69 -7.22
C GLY A 190 -4.88 -2.69 -5.70
N GLY A 191 -5.20 -3.85 -5.13
CA GLY A 191 -5.26 -4.06 -3.69
C GLY A 191 -4.81 -5.45 -3.25
N PHE A 192 -4.70 -5.63 -1.94
CA PHE A 192 -4.40 -6.91 -1.32
C PHE A 192 -5.67 -7.65 -0.90
N ILE A 193 -5.53 -8.92 -0.52
CA ILE A 193 -6.64 -9.77 -0.04
C ILE A 193 -7.37 -9.22 1.19
N ASN A 194 -6.74 -8.31 1.95
CA ASN A 194 -7.35 -7.63 3.10
C ASN A 194 -8.15 -6.38 2.72
N GLY A 195 -8.29 -6.08 1.42
CA GLY A 195 -9.01 -4.92 0.90
C GLY A 195 -8.20 -3.61 0.88
N GLN A 196 -6.97 -3.60 1.39
CA GLN A 196 -6.11 -2.43 1.34
C GLN A 196 -5.67 -2.16 -0.11
N VAL A 197 -6.00 -0.96 -0.61
CA VAL A 197 -5.62 -0.47 -1.94
C VAL A 197 -4.21 0.14 -1.88
N PHE A 198 -3.29 -0.43 -2.65
CA PHE A 198 -1.93 0.10 -2.78
C PHE A 198 -1.79 1.05 -3.99
N GLU A 199 -2.59 0.87 -5.05
CA GLU A 199 -2.52 1.71 -6.25
C GLU A 199 -3.90 1.86 -6.90
N SER A 200 -4.18 3.04 -7.44
CA SER A 200 -5.39 3.26 -8.23
C SER A 200 -5.26 4.48 -9.13
N THR A 201 -5.62 4.29 -10.40
CA THR A 201 -5.76 5.37 -11.39
C THR A 201 -7.01 6.22 -11.15
N LEU A 202 -7.93 5.77 -10.30
CA LEU A 202 -9.14 6.51 -9.92
C LEU A 202 -8.88 7.52 -8.80
N ARG A 203 -7.69 7.49 -8.17
CA ARG A 203 -7.26 8.56 -7.25
C ARG A 203 -6.79 9.75 -8.07
N ALA A 204 -7.68 10.72 -8.28
CA ALA A 204 -7.26 11.99 -8.85
C ALA A 204 -6.49 12.83 -7.82
N PRO A 205 -5.43 13.55 -8.22
CA PRO A 205 -4.90 14.67 -7.46
C PRO A 205 -6.00 15.70 -7.23
N GLU A 206 -5.93 16.42 -6.11
CA GLU A 206 -6.94 17.40 -5.69
C GLU A 206 -7.34 18.35 -6.83
N GLY A 207 -8.64 18.35 -7.18
CA GLY A 207 -9.21 19.20 -8.23
C GLY A 207 -9.09 18.69 -9.67
N LYS A 208 -8.61 17.46 -9.91
CA LYS A 208 -8.56 16.84 -11.25
C LYS A 208 -9.55 15.71 -11.42
N THR A 209 -9.88 15.38 -12.66
CA THR A 209 -10.63 14.17 -13.01
C THR A 209 -9.65 13.00 -13.13
N PRO A 210 -9.99 11.79 -12.66
CA PRO A 210 -9.18 10.62 -12.93
C PRO A 210 -9.07 10.37 -14.44
N GLU A 211 -7.84 10.13 -14.93
CA GLU A 211 -7.58 9.85 -16.34
C GLU A 211 -7.11 8.40 -16.51
N PRO A 212 -7.53 7.72 -17.58
CA PRO A 212 -7.05 6.38 -17.86
C PRO A 212 -5.58 6.42 -18.24
N VAL A 213 -4.89 5.31 -18.00
CA VAL A 213 -3.46 5.16 -18.29
C VAL A 213 -3.25 4.28 -19.50
N ASP A 214 -2.21 4.58 -20.27
CA ASP A 214 -1.75 3.77 -21.39
C ASP A 214 -0.68 2.79 -20.91
N VAL A 215 -0.92 1.50 -21.14
CA VAL A 215 -0.04 0.43 -20.67
C VAL A 215 0.38 -0.46 -21.83
N LEU A 216 1.70 -0.61 -22.02
CA LEU A 216 2.28 -1.52 -23.01
C LEU A 216 2.22 -2.97 -22.52
N ILE A 217 1.59 -3.86 -23.31
CA ILE A 217 1.59 -5.30 -23.04
C ILE A 217 2.91 -5.90 -23.52
N GLN A 218 3.93 -5.83 -22.67
CA GLN A 218 5.24 -6.41 -22.92
C GLN A 218 5.76 -7.13 -21.68
N GLN A 219 6.46 -8.25 -21.91
CA GLN A 219 7.15 -8.97 -20.85
C GLN A 219 8.15 -8.06 -20.12
N GLY A 220 8.12 -8.08 -18.80
CA GLY A 220 8.97 -7.25 -17.93
C GLY A 220 8.51 -5.79 -17.79
N ALA A 221 7.50 -5.33 -18.54
CA ALA A 221 6.86 -4.04 -18.31
C ALA A 221 5.67 -4.14 -17.34
N LEU A 222 5.10 -5.34 -17.21
CA LEU A 222 4.00 -5.67 -16.32
C LEU A 222 4.30 -6.96 -15.57
N ILE A 223 3.63 -7.13 -14.43
CA ILE A 223 3.55 -8.44 -13.78
C ILE A 223 2.83 -9.44 -14.70
N ASP A 224 3.27 -10.69 -14.69
CA ASP A 224 2.83 -11.72 -15.65
C ASP A 224 1.31 -11.94 -15.61
N GLY A 225 0.70 -11.88 -14.43
CA GLY A 225 -0.74 -12.02 -14.27
C GLY A 225 -1.53 -10.91 -14.96
N MET A 226 -1.04 -9.67 -14.91
CA MET A 226 -1.66 -8.53 -15.59
C MET A 226 -1.54 -8.67 -17.11
N ALA A 227 -0.33 -8.96 -17.60
CA ALA A 227 -0.10 -9.15 -19.04
C ALA A 227 -0.96 -10.30 -19.59
N THR A 228 -1.05 -11.41 -18.87
CA THR A 228 -1.85 -12.58 -19.28
C THR A 228 -3.34 -12.28 -19.29
N ALA A 229 -3.86 -11.55 -18.30
CA ALA A 229 -5.27 -11.13 -18.25
C ALA A 229 -5.64 -10.21 -19.42
N LEU A 230 -4.83 -9.20 -19.70
CA LEU A 230 -5.11 -8.21 -20.74
C LEU A 230 -5.19 -8.83 -22.14
N LEU A 231 -4.38 -9.86 -22.41
CA LEU A 231 -4.41 -10.62 -23.67
C LEU A 231 -5.69 -11.46 -23.86
N LYS A 232 -6.56 -11.52 -22.86
CA LYS A 232 -7.83 -12.25 -22.87
C LYS A 232 -9.04 -11.37 -22.64
N MET A 233 -8.82 -10.09 -22.34
CA MET A 233 -9.86 -9.14 -21.95
C MET A 233 -10.27 -8.26 -23.13
N PRO A 234 -11.49 -8.41 -23.67
CA PRO A 234 -11.98 -7.53 -24.74
C PRO A 234 -12.05 -6.07 -24.29
N VAL A 235 -11.69 -5.13 -25.16
CA VAL A 235 -11.85 -3.69 -24.89
C VAL A 235 -13.30 -3.36 -24.54
N GLY A 236 -13.50 -2.48 -23.56
CA GLY A 236 -14.80 -2.12 -23.01
C GLY A 236 -15.24 -3.02 -21.84
N SER A 237 -14.45 -4.05 -21.51
CA SER A 237 -14.72 -4.91 -20.37
C SER A 237 -14.30 -4.24 -19.06
N LYS A 238 -14.97 -4.64 -17.97
CA LYS A 238 -14.47 -4.48 -16.60
C LYS A 238 -14.27 -5.87 -15.98
N TRP A 239 -13.05 -6.21 -15.62
CA TRP A 239 -12.69 -7.49 -15.00
C TRP A 239 -12.12 -7.25 -13.61
N ARG A 240 -12.37 -8.19 -12.70
CA ARG A 240 -11.58 -8.35 -11.49
C ARG A 240 -10.66 -9.56 -11.68
N ILE A 241 -9.37 -9.39 -11.44
CA ILE A 241 -8.38 -10.47 -11.54
C ILE A 241 -7.71 -10.71 -10.18
N TYR A 242 -7.46 -11.97 -9.88
CA TYR A 242 -6.85 -12.46 -8.64
C TYR A 242 -5.53 -13.13 -9.01
N ILE A 243 -4.43 -12.46 -8.70
CA ILE A 243 -3.10 -12.79 -9.16
C ILE A 243 -2.33 -13.48 -8.02
N PRO A 244 -2.03 -14.78 -8.14
CA PRO A 244 -1.19 -15.47 -7.14
C PRO A 244 0.24 -14.91 -7.17
N PRO A 245 1.01 -15.06 -6.07
CA PRO A 245 2.28 -14.36 -5.92
C PRO A 245 3.30 -14.64 -7.03
N HIS A 246 3.35 -15.87 -7.56
CA HIS A 246 4.27 -16.25 -8.65
C HIS A 246 3.95 -15.61 -9.99
N LEU A 247 2.75 -15.04 -10.17
CA LEU A 247 2.36 -14.23 -11.34
C LEU A 247 2.40 -12.71 -11.03
N ALA A 248 2.89 -12.34 -9.84
CA ALA A 248 3.01 -10.97 -9.36
C ALA A 248 4.48 -10.64 -9.02
N TYR A 249 4.78 -10.33 -7.76
CA TYR A 249 6.13 -9.96 -7.28
C TYR A 249 6.85 -11.11 -6.54
N GLY A 250 6.31 -12.32 -6.59
CA GLY A 250 6.94 -13.54 -6.08
C GLY A 250 7.12 -13.58 -4.57
N ASP A 251 8.04 -14.45 -4.16
CA ASP A 251 8.35 -14.71 -2.75
C ASP A 251 9.00 -13.52 -2.04
N ASP A 252 9.72 -12.67 -2.78
CA ASP A 252 10.44 -11.53 -2.21
C ASP A 252 9.56 -10.26 -2.11
N GLY A 253 8.52 -10.16 -2.94
CA GLY A 253 7.71 -8.95 -3.04
C GLY A 253 8.47 -7.79 -3.68
N MET A 254 8.03 -6.55 -3.40
CA MET A 254 8.72 -5.34 -3.86
C MET A 254 8.56 -4.23 -2.82
N ALA A 255 9.48 -4.22 -1.85
CA ALA A 255 9.43 -3.31 -0.70
C ALA A 255 9.44 -1.82 -1.09
N GLN A 256 10.11 -1.45 -2.19
CA GLN A 256 10.18 -0.06 -2.67
C GLN A 256 8.80 0.54 -2.99
N ILE A 257 7.84 -0.28 -3.39
CA ILE A 257 6.46 0.12 -3.67
C ILE A 257 5.46 -0.46 -2.66
N GLY A 258 5.95 -0.98 -1.53
CA GLY A 258 5.11 -1.47 -0.44
C GLY A 258 4.43 -2.82 -0.70
N ILE A 259 4.88 -3.61 -1.66
CA ILE A 259 4.34 -4.96 -1.89
C ILE A 259 5.09 -5.96 -1.00
N PRO A 260 4.41 -6.66 -0.06
CA PRO A 260 5.08 -7.60 0.83
C PRO A 260 5.45 -8.93 0.15
N PRO A 261 6.37 -9.71 0.75
CA PRO A 261 6.71 -11.08 0.32
C PRO A 261 5.49 -11.97 0.09
N ALA A 262 5.46 -12.72 -1.01
CA ALA A 262 4.41 -13.67 -1.36
C ALA A 262 2.98 -13.10 -1.32
N ALA A 263 2.81 -11.81 -1.65
CA ALA A 263 1.50 -11.17 -1.67
C ALA A 263 0.64 -11.62 -2.86
N THR A 264 -0.59 -12.06 -2.58
CA THR A 264 -1.64 -12.15 -3.60
C THR A 264 -2.17 -10.76 -3.90
N LEU A 265 -2.26 -10.42 -5.19
CA LEU A 265 -2.77 -9.12 -5.63
C LEU A 265 -4.13 -9.29 -6.29
N ILE A 266 -4.98 -8.27 -6.13
CA ILE A 266 -6.29 -8.22 -6.76
C ILE A 266 -6.39 -6.91 -7.51
N PHE A 267 -6.79 -6.98 -8.77
CA PHE A 267 -6.97 -5.81 -9.61
C PHE A 267 -8.38 -5.76 -10.16
N GLU A 268 -9.04 -4.62 -10.05
CA GLU A 268 -10.16 -4.28 -10.91
C GLU A 268 -9.67 -3.43 -12.07
N ILE A 269 -9.98 -3.83 -13.29
CA ILE A 269 -9.49 -3.22 -14.53
C ILE A 269 -10.69 -2.91 -15.40
N GLU A 270 -10.79 -1.69 -15.93
CA GLU A 270 -11.71 -1.32 -17.00
C GLU A 270 -10.91 -0.82 -18.21
N THR A 271 -11.20 -1.38 -19.39
CA THR A 271 -10.45 -1.07 -20.62
C THR A 271 -11.26 -0.18 -21.54
N PHE A 272 -10.61 0.82 -22.16
CA PHE A 272 -11.26 1.82 -23.00
C PHE A 272 -10.79 1.81 -24.45
N GLY A 273 -9.56 1.35 -24.71
CA GLY A 273 -8.99 1.36 -26.05
C GLY A 273 -7.75 0.48 -26.17
N VAL A 274 -7.39 0.17 -27.41
CA VAL A 274 -6.13 -0.49 -27.77
C VAL A 274 -5.54 0.18 -29.01
N LYS A 275 -4.22 0.37 -29.01
CA LYS A 275 -3.46 0.95 -30.12
C LYS A 275 -2.11 0.26 -30.27
N ASP A 276 -1.53 0.33 -31.46
CA ASP A 276 -0.18 -0.20 -31.68
C ASP A 276 0.86 0.66 -30.95
N ALA A 277 1.91 0.01 -30.44
CA ALA A 277 3.01 0.74 -29.81
C ALA A 277 3.75 1.63 -30.82
N PRO A 278 4.23 2.82 -30.41
CA PRO A 278 5.09 3.64 -31.25
C PRO A 278 6.33 2.85 -31.68
N LYS A 279 6.72 2.97 -32.97
CA LYS A 279 7.85 2.23 -33.58
C LYS A 279 9.17 2.33 -32.81
N GLU A 280 9.40 3.40 -32.05
CA GLU A 280 10.64 3.60 -31.28
C GLU A 280 10.74 2.70 -30.03
N ALA A 281 9.63 2.18 -29.50
CA ALA A 281 9.65 1.29 -28.34
C ALA A 281 10.12 -0.14 -28.69
N THR A 282 10.16 -0.49 -29.99
CA THR A 282 10.48 -1.84 -30.48
C THR A 282 11.96 -2.04 -30.82
N GLU A 283 12.77 -0.97 -30.88
CA GLU A 283 14.18 -1.03 -31.31
C GLU A 283 15.20 -0.98 -30.17
N ALA A 284 14.80 -0.69 -28.93
CA ALA A 284 15.74 -0.49 -27.81
C ALA A 284 16.36 -1.78 -27.22
N LYS A 285 16.10 -2.97 -27.79
CA LYS A 285 16.76 -4.23 -27.39
C LYS A 285 16.97 -5.14 -28.59
N LYS A 286 17.95 -4.81 -29.42
CA LYS A 286 18.71 -5.79 -30.20
C LYS A 286 20.15 -5.78 -29.73
#